data_AF-A0A8T5QYZ9-F1
#
_entry.id   AF-A0A8T5QYZ9-F1
#
_cell.length_a   1.000
_cell.length_b   1.000
_cell.length_c   1.000
_cell.angle_alpha   90.00
_cell.angle_beta   90.00
_cell.angle_gamma   90.00
#
_symmetry.space_group_name_H-M   'P 1'
#
loop_
_entity.id
_entity.type
_entity.pdbx_description
1 polymer ?
#
loop_
_entity_poly.entity_id
_entity_poly.type
_entity_poly.pdbx_seq_one_letter_code
_entity_poly.pdbx_strand_id
1 'polypeptide(L)'
;MANYKQLCYRCRRNYVPADWRNKFLTCYDCQKTELEQKVDDPKLKKMFNIPEEFYKKNAFLRSVKINYHKFGGITEKQVEAFKETVKRLKEESE
;
A
#
# COMPACT_ATOMS: atom_id res chain seq x y z
N MET A 1 18.72 11.94 -1.31
CA MET A 1 17.41 12.57 -1.59
C MET A 1 16.90 13.16 -0.29
N ALA A 2 16.55 14.45 -0.26
CA ALA A 2 15.93 15.03 0.92
C ALA A 2 14.55 14.40 1.12
N ASN A 3 14.35 13.69 2.24
CA ASN A 3 13.07 13.08 2.61
C ASN A 3 12.11 14.19 3.05
N TYR A 4 11.52 14.89 2.09
CA TYR A 4 10.49 15.88 2.39
C TYR A 4 9.25 15.16 2.90
N LYS A 5 8.74 15.59 4.05
CA LYS A 5 7.44 15.12 4.57
C LYS A 5 6.40 16.18 4.24
N GLN A 6 5.27 15.75 3.69
CA GLN A 6 4.13 16.64 3.44
C GLN A 6 2.90 16.16 4.19
N LEU A 7 1.98 17.08 4.45
CA LEU A 7 0.69 16.75 5.03
C LEU A 7 -0.12 15.87 4.08
N CYS A 8 -0.83 14.89 4.64
CA CYS A 8 -1.77 14.08 3.90
C CYS A 8 -2.83 14.97 3.23
N TYR A 9 -3.05 14.78 1.94
CA TYR A 9 -4.01 15.54 1.15
C TYR A 9 -5.45 15.42 1.67
N ARG A 10 -5.83 14.24 2.17
CA ARG A 10 -7.20 13.93 2.63
C ARG A 10 -7.50 14.47 4.04
N CYS A 11 -6.70 14.11 5.06
CA CYS A 11 -6.96 14.54 6.44
C CYS A 11 -6.23 15.81 6.86
N ARG A 12 -5.15 16.22 6.18
CA ARG A 12 -4.27 17.34 6.54
C ARG A 12 -3.71 17.32 7.97
N ARG A 13 -3.72 16.15 8.63
CA ARG A 13 -3.23 15.98 10.01
C ARG A 13 -1.91 15.20 10.08
N ASN A 14 -1.78 14.15 9.28
CA ASN A 14 -0.62 13.25 9.35
C ASN A 14 0.42 13.64 8.29
N TYR A 15 1.69 13.66 8.68
CA TYR A 15 2.82 13.81 7.76
C TYR A 15 3.17 12.48 7.10
N VAL A 16 3.32 12.50 5.78
CA VAL A 16 3.65 11.34 4.96
C VAL A 16 4.93 11.66 4.17
N PRO A 17 5.87 10.70 4.03
CA PRO A 17 7.04 10.89 3.17
C PRO A 17 6.58 11.20 1.73
N ALA A 18 6.97 12.37 1.23
CA ALA A 18 6.67 12.82 -0.11
C ALA A 18 7.69 12.21 -1.07
N ASP A 19 7.18 11.50 -2.08
CA ASP A 19 7.97 11.11 -3.23
C ASP A 19 7.63 12.05 -4.39
N TRP A 20 8.61 12.44 -5.20
CA TRP A 20 8.41 13.33 -6.33
C TRP A 20 7.39 12.80 -7.35
N ARG A 21 7.16 11.48 -7.38
CA ARG A 21 6.17 10.83 -8.25
C ARG A 21 4.74 10.95 -7.72
N ASN A 22 4.56 11.13 -6.41
CA ASN A 22 3.26 11.07 -5.76
C ASN A 22 2.71 12.47 -5.49
N LYS A 23 1.89 12.98 -6.43
CA LYS A 23 1.23 14.29 -6.30
C LYS A 23 0.19 14.33 -5.17
N PHE A 24 -0.44 13.20 -4.84
CA PHE A 24 -1.48 13.09 -3.80
C PHE A 24 -1.05 12.14 -2.69
N LEU A 25 -0.45 12.68 -1.63
CA LEU A 25 0.01 11.91 -0.49
C LEU A 25 -1.14 11.58 0.45
N THR A 26 -1.37 10.29 0.70
CA THR A 26 -2.45 9.81 1.57
C THR A 26 -1.88 9.00 2.72
N CYS A 27 -2.28 9.32 3.96
CA CYS A 27 -1.84 8.58 5.14
C CYS A 27 -2.51 7.20 5.22
N TYR A 28 -1.92 6.32 6.03
CA TYR A 28 -2.43 4.97 6.27
C TYR A 28 -3.88 5.01 6.80
N ASP A 29 -4.17 5.86 7.77
CA ASP A 29 -5.50 5.99 8.38
C ASP A 29 -6.59 6.33 7.35
N CYS A 30 -6.29 7.25 6.44
CA CYS A 30 -7.21 7.63 5.36
C CYS A 30 -7.42 6.54 4.32
N GLN A 31 -6.48 5.60 4.19
CA GLN A 31 -6.57 4.45 3.28
C GLN A 31 -7.14 3.21 3.97
N LYS A 32 -7.18 3.18 5.30
CA LYS A 32 -7.58 2.01 6.09
C LYS A 32 -8.98 1.53 5.71
N THR A 33 -9.93 2.46 5.57
CA THR A 33 -11.31 2.16 5.17
C THR A 33 -11.39 1.48 3.79
N GLU A 34 -10.53 1.87 2.85
CA GLU A 34 -10.45 1.22 1.52
C GLU A 34 -9.72 -0.14 1.60
N LEU A 35 -8.79 -0.31 2.54
CA LEU A 35 -8.04 -1.56 2.74
C LEU A 35 -8.84 -2.64 3.49
N GLU A 36 -9.82 -2.26 4.30
CA GLU A 36 -10.66 -3.19 5.08
C GLU A 36 -11.81 -3.80 4.25
N GLN A 37 -11.93 -3.42 2.97
CA GLN A 37 -12.92 -4.00 2.07
C GLN A 37 -12.67 -5.50 1.86
N LYS A 38 -13.76 -6.26 1.66
CA LYS A 38 -13.68 -7.70 1.43
C LYS A 38 -12.98 -7.97 0.09
N VAL A 39 -12.13 -9.00 0.09
CA VAL A 39 -11.50 -9.54 -1.12
C VAL A 39 -12.26 -10.79 -1.51
N ASP A 40 -12.94 -10.75 -2.65
CA ASP A 40 -13.79 -11.83 -3.14
C ASP A 40 -12.94 -13.00 -3.70
N ASP A 41 -11.78 -12.70 -4.29
CA ASP A 41 -10.89 -13.72 -4.85
C ASP A 41 -10.10 -14.49 -3.77
N PRO A 42 -10.26 -15.82 -3.64
CA PRO A 42 -9.58 -16.61 -2.62
C PRO A 42 -8.05 -16.65 -2.81
N LYS A 43 -7.58 -16.60 -4.06
CA LYS A 43 -6.13 -16.55 -4.37
C LYS A 43 -5.52 -15.23 -3.89
N LEU A 44 -6.19 -14.12 -4.18
CA LEU A 44 -5.72 -12.78 -3.81
C LEU A 44 -5.88 -12.52 -2.32
N LYS A 45 -6.91 -13.09 -1.69
CA LYS A 45 -7.09 -13.04 -0.25
C LYS A 45 -5.89 -13.61 0.51
N LYS A 46 -5.32 -14.73 0.06
CA LYS A 46 -4.10 -15.29 0.64
C LYS A 46 -2.89 -14.38 0.44
N MET A 47 -2.77 -13.77 -0.73
CA MET A 47 -1.69 -12.86 -1.07
C MET A 47 -1.72 -11.56 -0.26
N PHE A 48 -2.92 -11.01 -0.02
CA PHE A 48 -3.12 -9.81 0.81
C PHE A 48 -3.16 -10.11 2.31
N ASN A 49 -3.03 -11.37 2.72
CA ASN A 49 -2.94 -11.74 4.13
C ASN A 49 -1.50 -11.56 4.65
N ILE A 50 -1.06 -10.31 4.71
CA ILE A 50 0.25 -9.89 5.23
C ILE A 50 0.08 -9.06 6.52
N PRO A 51 1.11 -8.93 7.36
CA PRO A 51 1.01 -8.17 8.60
C PRO A 51 0.70 -6.69 8.33
N GLU A 52 -0.10 -6.07 9.20
CA GLU A 52 -0.52 -4.66 9.06
C GLU A 52 0.69 -3.70 8.99
N GLU A 53 1.78 -4.06 9.67
CA GLU A 53 3.03 -3.28 9.67
C GLU A 53 3.61 -3.09 8.27
N PHE A 54 3.47 -4.08 7.39
CA PHE A 54 3.95 -3.99 6.01
C PHE A 54 3.17 -2.94 5.23
N TYR A 55 1.85 -2.88 5.44
CA TYR A 55 1.01 -1.85 4.86
C TYR A 55 1.32 -0.45 5.41
N LYS A 56 1.69 -0.34 6.69
CA LYS A 56 2.11 0.95 7.27
C LYS A 56 3.42 1.43 6.68
N LYS A 57 4.42 0.54 6.57
CA LYS A 57 5.75 0.86 6.05
C LYS A 57 5.73 1.20 4.56
N ASN A 58 4.93 0.48 3.76
CA ASN A 58 5.01 0.58 2.31
C ASN A 58 3.69 1.06 1.66
N ALA A 59 3.75 2.21 0.99
CA ALA A 59 2.61 2.79 0.27
C ALA A 59 2.21 2.02 -1.00
N PHE A 60 3.16 1.32 -1.63
CA PHE A 60 2.90 0.50 -2.82
C PHE A 60 2.00 -0.70 -2.50
N LEU A 61 2.26 -1.40 -1.38
CA LEU A 61 1.41 -2.53 -0.97
C LEU A 61 -0.05 -2.08 -0.74
N ARG A 62 -0.23 -0.88 -0.21
CA ARG A 62 -1.55 -0.27 -0.05
C ARG A 62 -2.19 0.05 -1.39
N SER A 63 -1.46 0.67 -2.31
CA SER A 63 -2.01 1.04 -3.61
C SER A 63 -2.43 -0.17 -4.43
N VAL A 64 -1.69 -1.28 -4.39
CA VAL A 64 -2.07 -2.52 -5.08
C VAL A 64 -3.39 -3.06 -4.55
N LYS A 65 -3.57 -3.11 -3.23
CA LYS A 65 -4.82 -3.59 -2.62
C LYS A 65 -6.00 -2.66 -2.94
N ILE A 66 -5.81 -1.35 -2.85
CA ILE A 66 -6.84 -0.36 -3.21
C ILE A 66 -7.21 -0.46 -4.69
N ASN A 67 -6.22 -0.61 -5.58
CA ASN A 67 -6.46 -0.77 -7.01
C ASN A 67 -7.24 -2.05 -7.31
N TYR A 68 -6.92 -3.15 -6.61
CA TYR A 68 -7.72 -4.37 -6.71
C TYR A 68 -9.20 -4.10 -6.36
N HIS A 69 -9.48 -3.42 -5.25
CA HIS A 69 -10.85 -3.09 -4.87
C HIS A 69 -11.55 -2.15 -5.86
N LYS A 70 -10.82 -1.23 -6.51
CA LYS A 70 -11.38 -0.27 -7.47
C LYS A 70 -11.64 -0.86 -8.85
N PHE A 71 -10.73 -1.70 -9.33
CA PHE A 71 -10.76 -2.22 -10.70
C PHE A 71 -11.19 -3.68 -10.79
N GLY A 72 -11.39 -4.36 -9.65
CA GLY A 72 -11.81 -5.76 -9.59
C GLY A 72 -10.74 -6.75 -10.06
N GLY A 73 -9.49 -6.31 -10.23
CA GLY A 73 -8.43 -7.14 -10.77
C GLY A 73 -7.03 -6.54 -10.61
N ILE A 74 -6.02 -7.39 -10.72
CA ILE A 74 -4.61 -7.01 -10.75
C ILE A 74 -3.87 -7.79 -11.83
N THR A 75 -2.91 -7.14 -12.48
CA THR A 75 -2.07 -7.76 -13.49
C THR A 75 -1.04 -8.69 -12.87
N GLU A 76 -0.58 -9.69 -13.63
CA GLU A 76 0.46 -10.63 -13.17
C GLU A 76 1.75 -9.92 -12.75
N LYS A 77 2.13 -8.86 -13.47
CA LYS A 77 3.28 -8.01 -13.11
C LYS A 77 3.10 -7.33 -11.75
N GLN A 78 1.90 -6.87 -11.43
CA GLN A 78 1.60 -6.28 -10.11
C GLN A 78 1.65 -7.35 -9.01
N VAL A 79 1.21 -8.59 -9.32
CA VAL A 79 1.30 -9.72 -8.39
C VAL A 79 2.75 -10.06 -8.07
N GLU A 80 3.59 -10.14 -9.09
CA GLU A 80 5.02 -10.43 -8.95
C GLU A 80 5.72 -9.33 -8.15
N ALA A 81 5.54 -8.07 -8.54
CA ALA A 81 6.13 -6.92 -7.85
C ALA A 81 5.69 -6.83 -6.38
N PHE A 82 4.44 -7.18 -6.08
CA PHE A 82 3.95 -7.23 -4.70
C PHE A 82 4.64 -8.32 -3.89
N LYS A 83 4.76 -9.54 -4.43
CA LYS A 83 5.47 -10.64 -3.76
C LYS A 83 6.93 -10.29 -3.51
N GLU A 84 7.62 -9.72 -4.49
CA GLU A 84 9.00 -9.28 -4.35
C GLU A 84 9.14 -8.19 -3.28
N THR A 85 8.25 -7.20 -3.28
CA THR A 85 8.24 -6.13 -2.28
C THR A 85 8.01 -6.68 -0.87
N VAL A 86 7.08 -7.61 -0.70
CA VAL A 86 6.85 -8.28 0.59
C VAL A 86 8.09 -9.07 1.02
N LYS A 87 8.75 -9.76 0.09
CA LYS A 87 9.99 -10.50 0.39
C LYS A 87 11.10 -9.55 0.85
N ARG A 88 11.35 -8.47 0.11
CA ARG A 88 12.34 -7.44 0.46
C ARG A 88 12.07 -6.82 1.83
N LEU A 89 10.80 -6.53 2.13
CA LEU A 89 10.42 -5.98 3.44
C LEU A 89 10.61 -6.97 4.59
N LYS A 90 10.48 -8.28 4.34
CA LYS A 90 10.82 -9.31 5.34
C LYS A 90 12.32 -9.34 5.57
N GLU A 91 13.09 -9.36 4.50
CA GLU A 91 14.57 -9.35 4.54
C GLU A 91 15.13 -8.08 5.20
N GLU A 92 14.48 -6.92 5.05
CA GLU A 92 14.87 -5.68 5.75
C GLU A 92 14.47 -5.64 7.24
N SER A 93 13.66 -6.60 7.71
CA SER A 93 13.22 -6.67 9.11
C SER A 93 13.89 -7.77 9.93
N GLU A 94 14.75 -8.58 9.31
CA GLU A 94 15.68 -9.53 9.95
C GLU A 94 17.08 -8.93 10.06
#